data_AF-A0A923X8Z2-F1
#
_entry.id   AF-A0A923X8Z2-F1
#
_cell.length_a   1.000
_cell.length_b   1.000
_cell.length_c   1.000
_cell.angle_alpha   90.00
_cell.angle_beta   90.00
_cell.angle_gamma   90.00
#
_symmetry.space_group_name_H-M   'P 1'
#
loop_
_entity.id
_entity.type
_entity.pdbx_description
1 polymer ?
#
loop_
_entity_poly.entity_id
_entity_poly.type
_entity_poly.pdbx_seq_one_letter_code
_entity_poly.pdbx_strand_id
1 'polypeptide(L)'
;MVHVTGNFQSESPLSDRVAEALAEAFAQGWSDPRKLSQSSSRARILLDQCIQSVAHTLRVLPQEIELIGEPNLGPTWGAAGLLISSAPFYYSAVDRKEIHALARTHATSHEMPVDQQGAIQPPEIPRGSVLSLQAANGETGVVQNLDALIESAPESQIACDFSAAGPLVALPHRWDTAFFDPKAWQGPQGLGILAISETTTWRNPLPHLGALRTPSSFSIPLLVASAIALEEWTHNHDMESARIRNLTGEFRDRIRTRIENCDIAGDFANENTSLPHISSLSFLYVEGEELLRSLDKNGLSVDSGSACTAEDLAPSHVLSAMGLLTHGNVRVTFHRNTTHQQMLSLVEALTENVADLRRN
;
A
#
# COMPACT_ATOMS: atom_id res chain seq x y z
N MET A 1 1.64 -28.37 18.86
CA MET A 1 1.98 -27.23 19.74
C MET A 1 2.12 -26.05 18.81
N VAL A 2 1.12 -25.18 18.73
CA VAL A 2 1.16 -24.02 17.81
C VAL A 2 2.16 -23.07 18.43
N HIS A 3 3.33 -22.89 17.81
CA HIS A 3 4.17 -21.75 18.12
C HIS A 3 3.32 -20.52 17.81
N VAL A 4 2.90 -19.80 18.84
CA VAL A 4 2.29 -18.47 18.67
C VAL A 4 3.45 -17.57 18.28
N THR A 5 3.79 -17.59 17.00
CA THR A 5 4.82 -16.73 16.42
C THR A 5 4.34 -15.28 16.49
N GLY A 6 5.26 -14.34 16.70
CA GLY A 6 4.94 -12.93 16.48
C GLY A 6 4.82 -12.71 14.98
N ASN A 7 3.61 -12.44 14.48
CA ASN A 7 3.40 -12.07 13.08
C ASN A 7 3.60 -10.57 12.91
N PHE A 8 4.63 -10.18 12.16
CA PHE A 8 5.01 -8.80 11.83
C PHE A 8 5.17 -8.58 10.32
N GLN A 9 4.62 -9.48 9.49
CA GLN A 9 4.61 -9.36 8.03
C GLN A 9 3.58 -8.32 7.57
N SER A 10 3.63 -7.91 6.31
CA SER A 10 2.65 -6.97 5.76
C SER A 10 1.24 -7.56 5.73
N GLU A 11 1.12 -8.88 5.63
CA GLU A 11 -0.15 -9.59 5.60
C GLU A 11 -0.59 -10.05 7.00
N SER A 12 -1.76 -9.58 7.41
CA SER A 12 -2.49 -10.11 8.56
C SER A 12 -3.59 -11.09 8.12
N PRO A 13 -3.94 -12.07 8.96
CA PRO A 13 -5.13 -12.88 8.74
C PRO A 13 -6.39 -11.99 8.76
N LEU A 14 -7.39 -12.39 7.98
CA LEU A 14 -8.72 -11.77 8.03
C LEU A 14 -9.32 -11.91 9.43
N SER A 15 -10.19 -10.97 9.82
CA SER A 15 -11.01 -11.16 11.01
C SER A 15 -11.94 -12.35 10.83
N ASP A 16 -12.32 -13.01 11.93
CA ASP A 16 -13.23 -14.17 11.88
C ASP A 16 -14.52 -13.83 11.11
N ARG A 17 -15.10 -12.66 11.36
CA ARG A 17 -16.30 -12.18 10.66
C ARG A 17 -16.08 -11.98 9.15
N VAL A 18 -14.94 -11.43 8.73
CA VAL A 18 -14.62 -11.27 7.30
C VAL A 18 -14.35 -12.63 6.65
N ALA A 19 -13.67 -13.54 7.33
CA ALA A 19 -13.39 -14.88 6.84
C ALA A 19 -14.66 -15.73 6.69
N GLU A 20 -15.56 -15.68 7.66
CA GLU A 20 -16.87 -16.34 7.62
C GLU A 20 -17.74 -15.80 6.47
N ALA A 21 -17.85 -14.47 6.36
CA ALA A 21 -18.61 -13.84 5.27
C ALA A 21 -18.03 -14.18 3.89
N LEU A 22 -16.69 -14.24 3.75
CA LEU A 22 -16.05 -14.63 2.51
C LEU A 22 -16.37 -16.09 2.14
N ALA A 23 -16.28 -17.00 3.10
CA ALA A 23 -16.60 -18.41 2.90
C ALA A 23 -18.07 -18.62 2.51
N GLU A 24 -18.99 -17.95 3.20
CA GLU A 24 -20.42 -17.98 2.88
C GLU A 24 -20.68 -17.41 1.48
N ALA A 25 -20.06 -16.27 1.14
CA ALA A 25 -20.20 -15.67 -0.18
C ALA A 25 -19.72 -16.62 -1.29
N PHE A 26 -18.60 -17.33 -1.11
CA PHE A 26 -18.18 -18.33 -2.10
C PHE A 26 -19.17 -19.50 -2.21
N ALA A 27 -19.72 -19.98 -1.09
CA ALA A 27 -20.66 -21.09 -1.07
C ALA A 27 -22.00 -20.76 -1.76
N GLN A 28 -22.44 -19.49 -1.70
CA GLN A 28 -23.68 -19.04 -2.34
C GLN A 28 -23.66 -19.16 -3.87
N GLY A 29 -22.50 -18.94 -4.48
CA GLY A 29 -22.34 -18.87 -5.94
C GLY A 29 -22.96 -17.59 -6.55
N TRP A 30 -22.37 -17.09 -7.63
CA TRP A 30 -22.74 -15.80 -8.21
C TRP A 30 -23.04 -15.89 -9.69
N SER A 31 -24.24 -15.47 -10.07
CA SER A 31 -24.59 -15.19 -11.46
C SER A 31 -23.99 -13.86 -11.92
N ASP A 32 -23.70 -13.75 -13.21
CA ASP A 32 -23.26 -12.49 -13.82
C ASP A 32 -24.34 -11.39 -13.58
N PRO A 33 -24.01 -10.30 -12.87
CA PRO A 33 -24.96 -9.25 -12.50
C PRO A 33 -25.44 -8.41 -13.71
N ARG A 34 -24.87 -8.63 -14.91
CA ARG A 34 -25.28 -7.96 -16.16
C ARG A 34 -26.37 -8.71 -16.91
N LYS A 35 -26.61 -9.99 -16.60
CA LYS A 35 -27.61 -10.80 -17.30
C LYS A 35 -29.02 -10.54 -16.78
N LEU A 36 -30.02 -10.85 -17.60
CA LEU A 36 -31.42 -10.74 -17.25
C LEU A 36 -31.89 -12.03 -16.56
N SER A 37 -31.85 -12.05 -15.23
CA SER A 37 -32.43 -13.13 -14.40
C SER A 37 -32.64 -12.66 -12.97
N GLN A 38 -33.50 -13.34 -12.20
CA GLN A 38 -33.71 -13.00 -10.79
C GLN A 38 -32.40 -13.14 -9.97
N SER A 39 -31.61 -14.18 -10.25
CA SER A 39 -30.30 -14.37 -9.60
C SER A 39 -29.34 -13.24 -9.95
N SER A 40 -29.29 -12.83 -11.23
CA SER A 40 -28.46 -11.72 -11.68
C SER A 40 -28.88 -10.39 -11.06
N SER A 41 -30.18 -10.14 -10.91
CA SER A 41 -30.69 -8.96 -10.22
C SER A 41 -30.30 -8.94 -8.73
N ARG A 42 -30.33 -10.09 -8.04
CA ARG A 42 -29.86 -10.19 -6.66
C ARG A 42 -28.35 -9.91 -6.55
N ALA A 43 -27.55 -10.50 -7.44
CA ALA A 43 -26.11 -10.25 -7.50
C ALA A 43 -25.80 -8.76 -7.80
N ARG A 44 -26.59 -8.13 -8.68
CA ARG A 44 -26.49 -6.69 -8.97
C ARG A 44 -26.78 -5.84 -7.74
N ILE A 45 -27.88 -6.10 -7.04
CA ILE A 45 -28.24 -5.35 -5.82
C ILE A 45 -27.12 -5.43 -4.78
N LEU A 46 -26.57 -6.62 -4.54
CA LEU A 46 -25.47 -6.77 -3.58
C LEU A 46 -24.21 -6.04 -4.02
N LEU A 47 -23.84 -6.18 -5.30
CA LEU A 47 -22.71 -5.46 -5.89
C LEU A 47 -22.86 -3.94 -5.68
N ASP A 48 -24.03 -3.39 -5.99
CA ASP A 48 -24.30 -1.96 -5.87
C ASP A 48 -24.27 -1.51 -4.38
N GLN A 49 -24.77 -2.35 -3.46
CA GLN A 49 -24.68 -2.09 -2.02
C GLN A 49 -23.24 -2.06 -1.51
N CYS A 50 -22.41 -3.02 -1.91
CA CYS A 50 -21.00 -3.05 -1.53
C CYS A 50 -20.24 -1.85 -2.11
N ILE A 51 -20.49 -1.50 -3.38
CA ILE A 51 -19.88 -0.31 -4.01
C ILE A 51 -20.29 0.95 -3.24
N GLN A 52 -21.56 1.09 -2.86
CA GLN A 52 -22.03 2.23 -2.06
C GLN A 52 -21.34 2.33 -0.70
N SER A 53 -21.21 1.21 0.03
CA SER A 53 -20.54 1.17 1.35
C SER A 53 -19.05 1.55 1.23
N VAL A 54 -18.35 0.97 0.24
CA VAL A 54 -16.95 1.27 -0.04
C VAL A 54 -16.78 2.74 -0.45
N ALA A 55 -17.60 3.23 -1.38
CA ALA A 55 -17.55 4.62 -1.86
C ALA A 55 -17.74 5.62 -0.73
N HIS A 56 -18.74 5.39 0.13
CA HIS A 56 -19.01 6.24 1.28
C HIS A 56 -17.79 6.36 2.20
N THR A 57 -17.17 5.23 2.52
CA THR A 57 -16.02 5.19 3.42
C THR A 57 -14.76 5.80 2.82
N LEU A 58 -14.47 5.51 1.54
CA LEU A 58 -13.33 6.05 0.82
C LEU A 58 -13.54 7.50 0.35
N ARG A 59 -14.73 8.08 0.59
CA ARG A 59 -15.12 9.45 0.20
C ARG A 59 -15.03 9.70 -1.31
N VAL A 60 -15.41 8.70 -2.09
CA VAL A 60 -15.61 8.78 -3.55
C VAL A 60 -17.08 8.59 -3.90
N LEU A 61 -17.48 8.87 -5.13
CA LEU A 61 -18.85 8.60 -5.59
C LEU A 61 -18.97 7.15 -6.09
N PRO A 62 -20.12 6.46 -5.87
CA PRO A 62 -20.31 5.09 -6.35
C PRO A 62 -20.05 4.91 -7.85
N GLN A 63 -20.42 5.89 -8.68
CA GLN A 63 -20.19 5.85 -10.13
C GLN A 63 -18.73 6.06 -10.56
N GLU A 64 -17.85 6.49 -9.65
CA GLU A 64 -16.42 6.64 -9.91
C GLU A 64 -15.67 5.33 -9.71
N ILE A 65 -16.26 4.33 -9.03
CA ILE A 65 -15.60 3.08 -8.68
C ILE A 65 -15.60 2.09 -9.85
N GLU A 66 -14.41 1.67 -10.22
CA GLU A 66 -14.13 0.51 -11.07
C GLU A 66 -13.45 -0.58 -10.23
N LEU A 67 -13.88 -1.84 -10.41
CA LEU A 67 -13.33 -2.98 -9.69
C LEU A 67 -12.33 -3.72 -10.57
N ILE A 68 -11.17 -4.04 -9.99
CA ILE A 68 -10.06 -4.68 -10.69
C ILE A 68 -9.76 -6.03 -10.03
N GLY A 69 -9.63 -7.10 -10.81
CA GLY A 69 -9.23 -8.42 -10.30
C GLY A 69 -7.72 -8.57 -10.08
N GLU A 70 -6.92 -7.72 -10.72
CA GLU A 70 -5.45 -7.70 -10.65
C GLU A 70 -4.94 -6.44 -9.93
N PRO A 71 -4.99 -6.37 -8.59
CA PRO A 71 -4.69 -5.14 -7.83
C PRO A 71 -3.28 -4.59 -8.06
N ASN A 72 -2.29 -5.44 -8.33
CA ASN A 72 -0.91 -5.00 -8.58
C ASN A 72 -0.79 -4.10 -9.82
N LEU A 73 -1.71 -4.21 -10.78
CA LEU A 73 -1.73 -3.36 -11.97
C LEU A 73 -2.50 -2.04 -11.76
N GLY A 74 -3.24 -1.91 -10.65
CA GLY A 74 -4.14 -0.80 -10.38
C GLY A 74 -3.50 0.59 -10.46
N PRO A 75 -2.38 0.85 -9.75
CA PRO A 75 -1.70 2.14 -9.83
C PRO A 75 -1.26 2.47 -11.26
N THR A 76 -0.74 1.45 -11.96
CA THR A 76 -0.29 1.59 -13.35
C THR A 76 -1.47 1.89 -14.28
N TRP A 77 -2.63 1.27 -14.09
CA TRP A 77 -3.82 1.53 -14.89
C TRP A 77 -4.41 2.91 -14.64
N GLY A 78 -4.42 3.36 -13.37
CA GLY A 78 -4.82 4.72 -13.01
C GLY A 78 -3.99 5.76 -13.78
N ALA A 79 -2.67 5.67 -13.67
CA ALA A 79 -1.74 6.56 -14.37
C ALA A 79 -1.81 6.42 -15.90
N ALA A 80 -1.72 5.19 -16.43
CA ALA A 80 -1.68 4.95 -17.87
C ALA A 80 -2.95 5.39 -18.59
N GLY A 81 -4.11 5.36 -17.93
CA GLY A 81 -5.34 5.84 -18.54
C GLY A 81 -5.47 7.36 -18.63
N LEU A 82 -4.66 8.11 -17.88
CA LEU A 82 -4.54 9.57 -18.02
C LEU A 82 -3.48 9.96 -19.07
N LEU A 83 -2.51 9.08 -19.33
CA LEU A 83 -1.41 9.38 -20.25
C LEU A 83 -1.89 9.56 -21.69
N ILE A 84 -1.48 10.68 -22.29
CA ILE A 84 -1.48 10.90 -23.73
C ILE A 84 -0.03 10.98 -24.21
N SER A 85 0.23 10.57 -25.46
CA SER A 85 1.61 10.37 -25.97
C SER A 85 2.52 11.60 -25.86
N SER A 86 1.98 12.82 -25.82
CA SER A 86 2.74 14.06 -25.75
C SER A 86 2.90 14.64 -24.34
N ALA A 87 2.13 14.17 -23.35
CA ALA A 87 2.16 14.74 -22.00
C ALA A 87 3.41 14.26 -21.24
N PRO A 88 4.18 15.14 -20.58
CA PRO A 88 5.21 14.71 -19.65
C PRO A 88 4.62 13.89 -18.50
N PHE A 89 5.25 12.76 -18.18
CA PHE A 89 4.88 11.91 -17.06
C PHE A 89 5.86 12.09 -15.90
N TYR A 90 5.37 12.44 -14.73
CA TYR A 90 6.17 12.57 -13.51
C TYR A 90 5.80 11.47 -12.54
N TYR A 91 6.82 10.80 -12.00
CA TYR A 91 6.68 9.75 -11.00
C TYR A 91 7.76 9.92 -9.94
N SER A 92 7.60 9.32 -8.76
CA SER A 92 8.57 9.44 -7.67
C SER A 92 9.65 8.36 -7.74
N ALA A 93 10.88 8.69 -7.32
CA ALA A 93 11.96 7.73 -7.14
C ALA A 93 11.64 6.60 -6.15
N VAL A 94 10.62 6.79 -5.28
CA VAL A 94 10.14 5.79 -4.31
C VAL A 94 8.83 5.13 -4.73
N ASP A 95 8.35 5.34 -5.97
CA ASP A 95 7.16 4.65 -6.49
C ASP A 95 7.42 3.14 -6.67
N ARG A 96 6.32 2.39 -6.82
CA ARG A 96 6.37 0.95 -7.08
C ARG A 96 7.04 0.65 -8.41
N LYS A 97 7.74 -0.48 -8.51
CA LYS A 97 8.49 -0.90 -9.72
C LYS A 97 7.61 -0.89 -10.99
N GLU A 98 6.31 -1.14 -10.88
CA GLU A 98 5.36 -1.11 -11.99
C GLU A 98 5.19 0.30 -12.57
N ILE A 99 5.22 1.36 -11.74
CA ILE A 99 5.22 2.75 -12.19
C ILE A 99 6.53 3.10 -12.89
N HIS A 100 7.68 2.64 -12.36
CA HIS A 100 8.96 2.79 -13.07
C HIS A 100 8.93 2.06 -14.43
N ALA A 101 8.26 0.91 -14.52
CA ALA A 101 8.08 0.20 -15.79
C ALA A 101 7.20 0.99 -16.77
N LEU A 102 6.11 1.61 -16.30
CA LEU A 102 5.30 2.53 -17.10
C LEU A 102 6.11 3.73 -17.58
N ALA A 103 6.92 4.33 -16.71
CA ALA A 103 7.76 5.46 -17.08
C ALA A 103 8.73 5.10 -18.22
N ARG A 104 9.39 3.93 -18.14
CA ARG A 104 10.32 3.46 -19.18
C ARG A 104 9.67 3.24 -20.55
N THR A 105 8.36 3.01 -20.61
CA THR A 105 7.64 2.85 -21.89
C THR A 105 7.09 4.18 -22.43
N HIS A 106 7.12 5.25 -21.63
CA HIS A 106 6.63 6.56 -22.00
C HIS A 106 7.79 7.49 -22.39
N ALA A 107 7.75 8.06 -23.60
CA ALA A 107 8.89 8.76 -24.17
C ALA A 107 9.35 10.00 -23.36
N THR A 108 8.42 10.66 -22.69
CA THR A 108 8.67 11.87 -21.90
C THR A 108 8.35 11.61 -20.43
N SER A 109 9.19 10.85 -19.74
CA SER A 109 9.05 10.57 -18.30
C SER A 109 10.16 11.23 -17.48
N HIS A 110 9.82 11.73 -16.30
CA HIS A 110 10.73 12.38 -15.37
C HIS A 110 10.55 11.82 -13.96
N GLU A 111 11.66 11.42 -13.34
CA GLU A 111 11.68 10.96 -11.96
C GLU A 111 11.81 12.15 -11.01
N MET A 112 10.95 12.22 -9.99
CA MET A 112 11.03 13.20 -8.91
C MET A 112 11.87 12.62 -7.77
N PRO A 113 12.90 13.35 -7.32
CA PRO A 113 13.71 12.91 -6.18
C PRO A 113 12.90 12.97 -4.87
N VAL A 114 13.45 12.33 -3.84
CA VAL A 114 12.99 12.45 -2.46
C VAL A 114 14.11 12.99 -1.57
N ASP A 115 13.75 13.54 -0.42
CA ASP A 115 14.73 13.83 0.64
C ASP A 115 15.05 12.59 1.49
N GLN A 116 15.93 12.77 2.49
CA GLN A 116 16.34 11.69 3.41
C GLN A 116 15.19 11.21 4.32
N GLN A 117 14.11 11.97 4.44
CA GLN A 117 12.91 11.58 5.18
C GLN A 117 11.89 10.90 4.26
N GLY A 118 12.18 10.79 2.95
CA GLY A 118 11.33 10.14 1.96
C GLY A 118 10.21 11.03 1.41
N ALA A 119 10.22 12.34 1.70
CA ALA A 119 9.24 13.25 1.13
C ALA A 119 9.60 13.59 -0.32
N ILE A 120 8.61 13.57 -1.21
CA ILE A 120 8.77 13.89 -2.63
C ILE A 120 9.15 15.37 -2.81
N GLN A 121 10.17 15.60 -3.62
CA GLN A 121 10.70 16.92 -3.95
C GLN A 121 10.43 17.21 -5.45
N PRO A 122 9.25 17.77 -5.79
CA PRO A 122 8.89 17.99 -7.19
C PRO A 122 9.79 19.07 -7.81
N PRO A 123 10.29 18.87 -9.04
CA PRO A 123 10.93 19.93 -9.81
C PRO A 123 9.87 20.93 -10.32
N GLU A 124 10.27 21.87 -11.18
CA GLU A 124 9.29 22.64 -11.95
C GLU A 124 8.54 21.71 -12.92
N ILE A 125 7.22 21.64 -12.77
CA ILE A 125 6.35 20.75 -13.54
C ILE A 125 5.63 21.54 -14.64
N PRO A 126 5.83 21.22 -15.93
CA PRO A 126 5.13 21.85 -17.03
C PRO A 126 3.62 21.63 -16.97
N ARG A 127 2.87 22.58 -17.53
CA ARG A 127 1.42 22.48 -17.70
C ARG A 127 1.04 21.28 -18.57
N GLY A 128 -0.07 20.61 -18.25
CA GLY A 128 -0.53 19.45 -19.01
C GLY A 128 0.30 18.18 -18.79
N SER A 129 1.03 18.10 -17.67
CA SER A 129 1.71 16.89 -17.24
C SER A 129 0.73 15.91 -16.57
N VAL A 130 1.17 14.66 -16.42
CA VAL A 130 0.50 13.64 -15.60
C VAL A 130 1.44 13.26 -14.47
N LEU A 131 0.94 13.27 -13.23
CA LEU A 131 1.71 12.91 -12.03
C LEU A 131 1.17 11.59 -11.47
N SER A 132 2.05 10.64 -11.24
CA SER A 132 1.81 9.49 -10.36
C SER A 132 2.30 9.85 -8.97
N LEU A 133 1.40 9.86 -7.98
CA LEU A 133 1.70 10.21 -6.59
C LEU A 133 1.21 9.10 -5.65
N GLN A 134 2.11 8.39 -4.99
CA GLN A 134 1.72 7.54 -3.88
C GLN A 134 1.32 8.38 -2.65
N ALA A 135 0.23 8.01 -1.98
CA ALA A 135 -0.21 8.66 -0.74
C ALA A 135 0.71 8.30 0.44
N ALA A 136 1.15 7.05 0.49
CA ALA A 136 2.14 6.59 1.44
C ALA A 136 2.97 5.47 0.84
N ASN A 137 4.22 5.36 1.28
CA ASN A 137 5.13 4.34 0.82
C ASN A 137 4.94 3.02 1.60
N GLY A 138 4.64 1.94 0.87
CA GLY A 138 4.41 0.62 1.46
C GLY A 138 5.67 -0.06 2.02
N GLU A 139 6.87 0.48 1.76
CA GLU A 139 8.11 -0.05 2.32
C GLU A 139 8.51 0.68 3.60
N THR A 140 8.46 2.01 3.59
CA THR A 140 8.97 2.88 4.68
C THR A 140 7.88 3.42 5.58
N GLY A 141 6.63 3.42 5.13
CA GLY A 141 5.50 4.03 5.81
C GLY A 141 5.38 5.53 5.61
N VAL A 142 6.32 6.20 4.93
CA VAL A 142 6.31 7.67 4.76
C VAL A 142 5.04 8.12 4.03
N VAL A 143 4.32 9.08 4.60
CA VAL A 143 3.11 9.69 4.03
C VAL A 143 3.50 10.96 3.28
N GLN A 144 2.98 11.13 2.07
CA GLN A 144 3.24 12.28 1.22
C GLN A 144 2.20 13.38 1.44
N ASN A 145 2.64 14.64 1.40
CA ASN A 145 1.72 15.78 1.38
C ASN A 145 1.17 15.98 -0.04
N LEU A 146 0.16 15.20 -0.40
CA LEU A 146 -0.43 15.22 -1.74
C LEU A 146 -0.96 16.60 -2.13
N ASP A 147 -1.63 17.31 -1.22
CA ASP A 147 -2.17 18.64 -1.53
C ASP A 147 -1.05 19.63 -1.93
N ALA A 148 0.06 19.66 -1.19
CA ALA A 148 1.21 20.50 -1.53
C ALA A 148 1.85 20.11 -2.88
N LEU A 149 1.97 18.81 -3.18
CA LEU A 149 2.48 18.33 -4.46
C LEU A 149 1.56 18.74 -5.62
N ILE A 150 0.25 18.65 -5.42
CA ILE A 150 -0.78 19.02 -6.41
C ILE A 150 -0.83 20.53 -6.63
N GLU A 151 -0.62 21.33 -5.59
CA GLU A 151 -0.52 22.80 -5.68
C GLU A 151 0.71 23.24 -6.47
N SER A 152 1.81 22.48 -6.42
CA SER A 152 3.01 22.74 -7.23
C SER A 152 2.81 22.50 -8.73
N ALA A 153 1.75 21.78 -9.12
CA ALA A 153 1.44 21.39 -10.49
C ALA A 153 -0.07 21.56 -10.82
N PRO A 154 -0.61 22.80 -10.79
CA PRO A 154 -2.05 23.06 -10.78
C PRO A 154 -2.80 22.63 -12.05
N GLU A 155 -2.11 22.57 -13.20
CA GLU A 155 -2.68 22.20 -14.51
C GLU A 155 -2.32 20.76 -14.93
N SER A 156 -1.90 19.93 -13.97
CA SER A 156 -1.57 18.53 -14.22
C SER A 156 -2.70 17.59 -13.80
N GLN A 157 -2.78 16.46 -14.49
CA GLN A 157 -3.63 15.35 -14.08
C GLN A 157 -2.94 14.49 -13.03
N ILE A 158 -3.68 13.98 -12.06
CA ILE A 158 -3.16 13.35 -10.86
C ILE A 158 -3.68 11.92 -10.72
N ALA A 159 -2.78 10.95 -10.79
CA ALA A 159 -3.03 9.57 -10.43
C ALA A 159 -2.48 9.29 -9.03
N CYS A 160 -3.37 9.00 -8.09
CA CYS A 160 -3.00 8.72 -6.71
C CYS A 160 -2.94 7.22 -6.43
N ASP A 161 -1.87 6.76 -5.78
CA ASP A 161 -1.76 5.39 -5.27
C ASP A 161 -1.96 5.35 -3.75
N PHE A 162 -3.13 4.88 -3.31
CA PHE A 162 -3.49 4.65 -1.91
C PHE A 162 -3.38 3.18 -1.51
N SER A 163 -2.74 2.32 -2.30
CA SER A 163 -2.63 0.88 -2.01
C SER A 163 -1.96 0.53 -0.68
N ALA A 164 -1.08 1.39 -0.15
CA ALA A 164 -0.45 1.20 1.17
C ALA A 164 -1.17 2.00 2.28
N ALA A 165 -1.69 3.18 1.96
CA ALA A 165 -2.37 4.05 2.91
C ALA A 165 -3.81 3.59 3.20
N GLY A 166 -4.51 3.14 2.16
CA GLY A 166 -5.95 2.93 2.19
C GLY A 166 -6.67 4.16 2.76
N PRO A 167 -7.64 3.96 3.67
CA PRO A 167 -8.36 5.05 4.33
C PRO A 167 -7.59 5.77 5.44
N LEU A 168 -6.32 5.42 5.74
CA LEU A 168 -5.48 6.12 6.74
C LEU A 168 -5.16 7.56 6.32
N VAL A 169 -5.05 7.78 5.03
CA VAL A 169 -4.70 9.07 4.44
C VAL A 169 -5.92 9.56 3.69
N ALA A 170 -6.30 10.81 3.93
CA ALA A 170 -7.43 11.41 3.24
C ALA A 170 -7.11 11.58 1.74
N LEU A 171 -8.15 11.47 0.90
CA LEU A 171 -8.05 11.92 -0.49
C LEU A 171 -7.68 13.41 -0.53
N PRO A 172 -6.80 13.82 -1.46
CA PRO A 172 -6.46 15.22 -1.65
C PRO A 172 -7.67 16.01 -2.19
N HIS A 173 -7.57 17.34 -2.15
CA HIS A 173 -8.61 18.24 -2.65
C HIS A 173 -8.91 18.08 -4.16
N ARG A 174 -7.96 17.53 -4.93
CA ARG A 174 -8.09 17.27 -6.36
C ARG A 174 -7.39 15.96 -6.73
N TRP A 175 -8.04 15.13 -7.53
CA TRP A 175 -7.49 13.89 -8.08
C TRP A 175 -8.25 13.49 -9.35
N ASP A 176 -7.59 12.80 -10.27
CA ASP A 176 -8.20 12.28 -11.50
C ASP A 176 -8.45 10.77 -11.40
N THR A 177 -7.48 10.05 -10.80
CA THR A 177 -7.66 8.65 -10.40
C THR A 177 -7.12 8.41 -8.99
N ALA A 178 -7.72 7.48 -8.26
CA ALA A 178 -7.21 7.00 -6.98
C ALA A 178 -7.35 5.49 -6.88
N PHE A 179 -6.24 4.79 -6.65
CA PHE A 179 -6.24 3.34 -6.51
C PHE A 179 -6.14 2.90 -5.05
N PHE A 180 -6.98 1.95 -4.65
CA PHE A 180 -7.03 1.38 -3.31
C PHE A 180 -6.91 -0.15 -3.37
N ASP A 181 -6.12 -0.71 -2.46
CA ASP A 181 -5.97 -2.16 -2.25
C ASP A 181 -6.59 -2.52 -0.89
N PRO A 182 -7.57 -3.44 -0.82
CA PRO A 182 -8.18 -3.86 0.43
C PRO A 182 -7.23 -4.36 1.50
N LYS A 183 -6.02 -4.83 1.14
CA LYS A 183 -5.00 -5.18 2.12
C LYS A 183 -4.66 -4.03 3.07
N ALA A 184 -4.76 -2.77 2.62
CA ALA A 184 -4.49 -1.60 3.46
C ALA A 184 -5.44 -1.47 4.67
N TRP A 185 -6.62 -2.12 4.61
CA TRP A 185 -7.59 -2.18 5.71
C TRP A 185 -7.90 -3.62 6.14
N GLN A 186 -6.94 -4.54 6.00
CA GLN A 186 -7.07 -5.96 6.37
C GLN A 186 -8.20 -6.70 5.64
N GLY A 187 -8.52 -6.26 4.42
CA GLY A 187 -9.37 -6.97 3.48
C GLY A 187 -8.64 -8.11 2.75
N PRO A 188 -9.37 -8.94 1.99
CA PRO A 188 -8.79 -10.04 1.24
C PRO A 188 -7.98 -9.56 0.03
N GLN A 189 -7.01 -10.37 -0.38
CA GLN A 189 -6.21 -10.12 -1.59
C GLN A 189 -6.98 -10.48 -2.86
N GLY A 190 -6.55 -9.94 -4.01
CA GLY A 190 -7.11 -10.28 -5.33
C GLY A 190 -8.27 -9.39 -5.77
N LEU A 191 -8.47 -8.26 -5.11
CA LEU A 191 -9.39 -7.20 -5.52
C LEU A 191 -8.67 -5.86 -5.42
N GLY A 192 -8.85 -4.98 -6.41
CA GLY A 192 -8.45 -3.59 -6.36
C GLY A 192 -9.65 -2.70 -6.66
N ILE A 193 -9.62 -1.48 -6.13
CA ILE A 193 -10.65 -0.44 -6.34
C ILE A 193 -9.96 0.74 -7.01
N LEU A 194 -10.33 1.05 -8.25
CA LEU A 194 -9.86 2.23 -8.97
C LEU A 194 -10.99 3.23 -9.04
N ALA A 195 -10.85 4.36 -8.35
CA ALA A 195 -11.73 5.49 -8.50
C ALA A 195 -11.26 6.36 -9.68
N ILE A 196 -12.20 6.77 -10.54
CA ILE A 196 -11.97 7.65 -11.70
C ILE A 196 -12.96 8.81 -11.57
N SER A 197 -12.48 10.01 -11.22
CA SER A 197 -13.35 11.16 -10.94
C SER A 197 -14.03 11.66 -12.22
N GLU A 198 -13.26 11.77 -13.31
CA GLU A 198 -13.74 12.21 -14.61
C GLU A 198 -13.46 11.19 -15.72
N THR A 199 -14.54 10.60 -16.21
CA THR A 199 -14.44 9.48 -17.15
C THR A 199 -14.14 9.89 -18.58
N THR A 200 -14.16 11.20 -18.87
CA THR A 200 -13.87 11.76 -20.20
C THR A 200 -12.37 12.03 -20.41
N THR A 201 -11.64 12.19 -19.31
CA THR A 201 -10.19 12.45 -19.31
C THR A 201 -9.37 11.16 -19.17
N TRP A 202 -10.03 10.05 -18.76
CA TRP A 202 -9.41 8.74 -18.62
C TRP A 202 -9.78 7.80 -19.77
N ARG A 203 -8.83 7.00 -20.26
CA ARG A 203 -9.01 5.98 -21.29
C ARG A 203 -8.50 4.63 -20.80
N ASN A 204 -9.19 3.55 -21.17
CA ASN A 204 -8.70 2.21 -20.86
C ASN A 204 -7.34 1.97 -21.56
N PRO A 205 -6.24 1.74 -20.81
CA PRO A 205 -4.91 1.55 -21.39
C PRO A 205 -4.73 0.17 -22.04
N LEU A 206 -5.69 -0.75 -21.85
CA LEU A 206 -5.71 -2.08 -22.46
C LEU A 206 -6.43 -2.05 -23.83
N PRO A 207 -6.30 -3.11 -24.66
CA PRO A 207 -7.07 -3.23 -25.89
C PRO A 207 -8.57 -3.02 -25.65
N HIS A 208 -9.22 -2.23 -26.50
CA HIS A 208 -10.61 -1.84 -26.31
C HIS A 208 -11.54 -3.06 -26.15
N LEU A 209 -12.14 -3.21 -24.97
CA LEU A 209 -13.12 -4.26 -24.64
C LEU A 209 -14.57 -3.79 -24.88
N GLY A 210 -14.80 -2.99 -25.93
CA GLY A 210 -16.10 -2.37 -26.19
C GLY A 210 -16.43 -1.28 -25.17
N ALA A 211 -17.62 -1.34 -24.56
CA ALA A 211 -18.10 -0.33 -23.60
C ALA A 211 -17.50 -0.45 -22.17
N LEU A 212 -16.71 -1.50 -21.91
CA LEU A 212 -16.10 -1.73 -20.60
C LEU A 212 -14.84 -0.88 -20.41
N ARG A 213 -14.79 -0.16 -19.29
CA ARG A 213 -13.66 0.70 -18.91
C ARG A 213 -12.52 -0.09 -18.30
N THR A 214 -12.85 -1.11 -17.52
CA THR A 214 -11.89 -2.03 -16.92
C THR A 214 -12.26 -3.49 -17.24
N PRO A 215 -11.30 -4.42 -17.25
CA PRO A 215 -11.59 -5.84 -17.33
C PRO A 215 -12.52 -6.27 -16.18
N SER A 216 -13.66 -6.88 -16.49
CA SER A 216 -14.65 -7.31 -15.48
C SER A 216 -14.27 -8.64 -14.78
N SER A 217 -12.98 -8.86 -14.49
CA SER A 217 -12.46 -10.10 -13.91
C SER A 217 -12.46 -10.13 -12.37
N PHE A 218 -13.26 -9.27 -11.72
CA PHE A 218 -13.32 -9.19 -10.25
C PHE A 218 -14.22 -10.27 -9.62
N SER A 219 -14.00 -10.52 -8.33
CA SER A 219 -14.77 -11.48 -7.52
C SER A 219 -15.76 -10.75 -6.61
N ILE A 220 -17.06 -11.05 -6.74
CA ILE A 220 -18.10 -10.54 -5.84
C ILE A 220 -17.86 -10.95 -4.38
N PRO A 221 -17.51 -12.22 -4.05
CA PRO A 221 -17.10 -12.60 -2.69
C PRO A 221 -15.99 -11.73 -2.10
N LEU A 222 -14.94 -11.45 -2.89
CA LEU A 222 -13.83 -10.61 -2.41
C LEU A 222 -14.30 -9.18 -2.16
N LEU A 223 -15.20 -8.64 -2.98
CA LEU A 223 -15.78 -7.31 -2.76
C LEU A 223 -16.61 -7.27 -1.47
N VAL A 224 -17.48 -8.25 -1.24
CA VAL A 224 -18.31 -8.34 -0.03
C VAL A 224 -17.42 -8.37 1.22
N ALA A 225 -16.42 -9.24 1.23
CA ALA A 225 -15.47 -9.34 2.33
C ALA A 225 -14.62 -8.06 2.50
N SER A 226 -14.22 -7.41 1.40
CA SER A 226 -13.49 -6.13 1.44
C SER A 226 -14.32 -4.99 2.03
N ALA A 227 -15.62 -4.95 1.72
CA ALA A 227 -16.54 -3.95 2.27
C ALA A 227 -16.75 -4.16 3.78
N ILE A 228 -16.96 -5.41 4.22
CA ILE A 228 -17.08 -5.75 5.65
C ILE A 228 -15.79 -5.40 6.41
N ALA A 229 -14.63 -5.73 5.83
CA ALA A 229 -13.34 -5.38 6.43
C ALA A 229 -13.18 -3.86 6.59
N LEU A 230 -13.58 -3.09 5.59
CA LEU A 230 -13.52 -1.63 5.63
C LEU A 230 -14.45 -1.02 6.70
N GLU A 231 -15.66 -1.56 6.84
CA GLU A 231 -16.60 -1.19 7.92
C GLU A 231 -16.05 -1.53 9.32
N GLU A 232 -15.45 -2.70 9.49
CA GLU A 232 -14.81 -3.08 10.76
C GLU A 232 -13.62 -2.18 11.10
N TRP A 233 -12.83 -1.87 10.07
CA TRP A 233 -11.65 -1.03 10.20
C TRP A 233 -12.01 0.38 10.67
N THR A 234 -13.04 1.01 10.08
CA THR A 234 -13.44 2.38 10.42
C THR A 234 -13.98 2.54 11.83
N HIS A 235 -14.62 1.51 12.41
CA HIS A 235 -15.34 1.66 13.68
C HIS A 235 -14.43 1.93 14.90
N ASN A 236 -13.17 1.47 14.86
CA ASN A 236 -12.20 1.61 15.96
C ASN A 236 -10.86 2.23 15.52
N HIS A 237 -10.86 2.85 14.35
CA HIS A 237 -9.64 3.22 13.65
C HIS A 237 -8.71 4.14 14.45
N ASP A 238 -9.23 5.26 14.95
CA ASP A 238 -8.41 6.32 15.55
C ASP A 238 -7.70 5.84 16.81
N MET A 239 -8.42 5.11 17.68
CA MET A 239 -7.86 4.57 18.93
C MET A 239 -6.79 3.51 18.65
N GLU A 240 -7.05 2.58 17.72
CA GLU A 240 -6.08 1.54 17.38
C GLU A 240 -4.84 2.14 16.68
N SER A 241 -5.02 3.11 15.78
CA SER A 241 -3.91 3.80 15.13
C SER A 241 -3.04 4.56 16.13
N ALA A 242 -3.64 5.24 17.10
CA ALA A 242 -2.90 5.92 18.16
C ALA A 242 -2.11 4.91 19.02
N ARG A 243 -2.73 3.77 19.38
CA ARG A 243 -2.07 2.71 20.15
C ARG A 243 -0.92 2.08 19.38
N ILE A 244 -1.13 1.72 18.12
CA ILE A 244 -0.10 1.13 17.25
C ILE A 244 1.02 2.14 16.99
N ARG A 245 0.71 3.40 16.73
CA ARG A 245 1.73 4.46 16.59
C ARG A 245 2.59 4.58 17.84
N ASN A 246 1.99 4.59 19.03
CA ASN A 246 2.76 4.63 20.28
C ASN A 246 3.69 3.42 20.40
N LEU A 247 3.16 2.21 20.14
CA LEU A 247 3.94 0.98 20.16
C LEU A 247 5.12 1.00 19.16
N THR A 248 4.87 1.45 17.93
CA THR A 248 5.89 1.58 16.89
C THR A 248 6.90 2.70 17.18
N GLY A 249 6.47 3.80 17.80
CA GLY A 249 7.35 4.86 18.28
C GLY A 249 8.32 4.34 19.36
N GLU A 250 7.78 3.65 20.38
CA GLU A 250 8.60 3.02 21.41
C GLU A 250 9.57 1.99 20.82
N PHE A 251 9.10 1.17 19.88
CA PHE A 251 9.96 0.24 19.14
C PHE A 251 11.12 0.95 18.45
N ARG A 252 10.85 2.01 17.68
CA ARG A 252 11.87 2.78 16.96
C ARG A 252 12.90 3.39 17.92
N ASP A 253 12.46 3.95 19.05
CA ASP A 253 13.36 4.54 20.05
C ASP A 253 14.24 3.49 20.74
N ARG A 254 13.68 2.31 21.03
CA ARG A 254 14.45 1.18 21.57
C ARG A 254 15.50 0.66 20.58
N ILE A 255 15.17 0.57 19.29
CA ILE A 255 16.13 0.16 18.26
C ILE A 255 17.27 1.17 18.15
N ARG A 256 16.96 2.47 18.06
CA ARG A 256 17.99 3.54 18.00
C ARG A 256 18.95 3.53 19.19
N THR A 257 18.43 3.20 20.38
CA THR A 257 19.23 3.21 21.61
C THR A 257 20.04 1.93 21.83
N ARG A 258 19.58 0.78 21.31
CA ARG A 258 20.22 -0.52 21.54
C ARG A 258 21.12 -0.99 20.40
N ILE A 259 20.91 -0.50 19.18
CA ILE A 259 21.60 -0.98 17.99
C ILE A 259 22.30 0.19 17.30
N GLU A 260 23.63 0.24 17.40
CA GLU A 260 24.46 1.22 16.69
C GLU A 260 24.46 0.98 15.17
N ASN A 261 24.81 2.01 14.39
CA ASN A 261 24.90 1.95 12.93
C ASN A 261 23.62 1.37 12.29
N CYS A 262 22.47 1.89 12.73
CA CYS A 262 21.15 1.52 12.24
C CYS A 262 20.47 2.76 11.65
N ASP A 263 19.99 2.61 10.42
CA ASP A 263 19.10 3.58 9.80
C ASP A 263 17.66 3.15 10.02
N ILE A 264 16.81 4.14 10.30
CA ILE A 264 15.37 3.95 10.39
C ILE A 264 14.73 4.91 9.39
N ALA A 265 13.99 4.36 8.42
CA ALA A 265 13.39 5.17 7.38
C ALA A 265 12.27 6.08 7.90
N GLY A 266 12.20 7.28 7.32
CA GLY A 266 11.12 8.24 7.49
C GLY A 266 11.09 8.98 8.83
N ASP A 267 10.44 10.14 8.83
CA ASP A 267 10.06 10.83 10.07
C ASP A 267 8.76 10.23 10.65
N PHE A 268 8.79 9.90 11.93
CA PHE A 268 7.67 9.31 12.66
C PHE A 268 7.01 10.30 13.63
N ALA A 269 7.24 11.59 13.44
CA ALA A 269 6.77 12.64 14.33
C ALA A 269 5.25 12.66 14.55
N ASN A 270 4.45 12.43 13.50
CA ASN A 270 2.99 12.43 13.63
C ASN A 270 2.29 11.62 12.53
N GLU A 271 0.95 11.63 12.56
CA GLU A 271 0.09 10.89 11.63
C GLU A 271 0.11 11.36 10.18
N ASN A 272 0.48 12.61 9.94
CA ASN A 272 0.57 13.17 8.59
C ASN A 272 1.90 12.85 7.89
N THR A 273 2.89 12.31 8.61
CA THR A 273 4.23 12.05 8.05
C THR A 273 4.54 10.57 7.87
N SER A 274 3.84 9.67 8.57
CA SER A 274 4.08 8.23 8.48
C SER A 274 2.84 7.43 8.84
N LEU A 275 2.64 6.28 8.19
CA LEU A 275 1.69 5.26 8.61
C LEU A 275 2.05 4.75 10.00
N PRO A 276 1.06 4.41 10.85
CA PRO A 276 1.30 4.09 12.25
C PRO A 276 1.98 2.73 12.46
N HIS A 277 1.86 1.82 11.50
CA HIS A 277 2.18 0.40 11.68
C HIS A 277 3.48 -0.04 11.00
N ILE A 278 4.06 0.76 10.10
CA ILE A 278 5.24 0.35 9.32
C ILE A 278 6.49 0.99 9.91
N SER A 279 7.54 0.18 10.05
CA SER A 279 8.90 0.69 10.29
C SER A 279 9.90 -0.10 9.47
N SER A 280 10.65 0.59 8.60
CA SER A 280 11.77 0.02 7.86
C SER A 280 13.09 0.37 8.56
N LEU A 281 13.90 -0.66 8.80
CA LEU A 281 15.15 -0.61 9.53
C LEU A 281 16.25 -1.19 8.65
N SER A 282 17.42 -0.58 8.66
CA SER A 282 18.61 -1.13 7.99
C SER A 282 19.77 -1.16 8.97
N PHE A 283 20.52 -2.25 8.96
CA PHE A 283 21.62 -2.48 9.90
C PHE A 283 22.93 -2.62 9.12
N LEU A 284 23.88 -1.72 9.39
CA LEU A 284 25.19 -1.79 8.76
C LEU A 284 25.91 -3.10 9.16
N TYR A 285 26.61 -3.71 8.20
CA TYR A 285 27.34 -4.98 8.34
C TYR A 285 26.47 -6.20 8.66
N VAL A 286 25.21 -6.19 8.21
CA VAL A 286 24.29 -7.31 8.36
C VAL A 286 23.69 -7.65 7.01
N GLU A 287 23.63 -8.93 6.67
CA GLU A 287 22.89 -9.42 5.51
C GLU A 287 21.42 -9.66 5.88
N GLY A 288 20.51 -9.06 5.10
CA GLY A 288 19.07 -9.06 5.44
C GLY A 288 18.48 -10.47 5.51
N GLU A 289 18.86 -11.35 4.58
CA GLU A 289 18.38 -12.74 4.55
C GLU A 289 18.82 -13.55 5.78
N GLU A 290 20.06 -13.36 6.24
CA GLU A 290 20.57 -14.05 7.43
C GLU A 290 19.86 -13.55 8.70
N LEU A 291 19.58 -12.25 8.78
CA LEU A 291 18.80 -11.68 9.88
C LEU A 291 17.38 -12.24 9.89
N LEU A 292 16.68 -12.28 8.73
CA LEU A 292 15.35 -12.88 8.63
C LEU A 292 15.34 -14.35 9.07
N ARG A 293 16.29 -15.16 8.58
CA ARG A 293 16.42 -16.57 8.96
C ARG A 293 16.69 -16.74 10.45
N SER A 294 17.40 -15.81 11.06
CA SER A 294 17.69 -15.84 12.50
C SER A 294 16.47 -15.44 13.33
N LEU A 295 15.72 -14.42 12.90
CA LEU A 295 14.44 -14.05 13.52
C LEU A 295 13.38 -15.15 13.39
N ASP A 296 13.32 -15.86 12.26
CA ASP A 296 12.40 -16.99 12.06
C ASP A 296 12.69 -18.14 13.05
N LYS A 297 13.97 -18.42 13.34
CA LYS A 297 14.36 -19.38 14.40
C LYS A 297 13.90 -18.95 15.78
N ASN A 298 13.75 -17.65 16.02
CA ASN A 298 13.20 -17.08 17.25
C ASN A 298 11.65 -17.11 17.25
N GLY A 299 11.01 -17.62 16.19
CA GLY A 299 9.56 -17.64 16.04
C GLY A 299 8.97 -16.26 15.71
N LEU A 300 9.75 -15.38 15.10
CA LEU A 300 9.33 -14.03 14.69
C LEU A 300 9.32 -13.96 13.17
N SER A 301 8.15 -13.64 12.61
CA SER A 301 7.98 -13.49 11.16
C SER A 301 7.93 -12.01 10.82
N VAL A 302 8.95 -11.52 10.12
CA VAL A 302 9.08 -10.14 9.63
C VAL A 302 9.29 -10.16 8.12
N ASP A 303 9.01 -9.05 7.45
CA ASP A 303 9.31 -8.92 6.02
C ASP A 303 10.72 -8.39 5.82
N SER A 304 11.35 -8.74 4.70
CA SER A 304 12.41 -7.89 4.16
C SER A 304 11.79 -6.89 3.19
N GLY A 305 12.16 -5.61 3.32
CA GLY A 305 11.76 -4.57 2.37
C GLY A 305 12.37 -4.75 0.98
N SER A 306 13.35 -5.65 0.80
CA SER A 306 14.01 -5.86 -0.51
C SER A 306 14.56 -7.27 -0.78
N ALA A 307 14.69 -8.16 0.22
CA ALA A 307 15.43 -9.42 0.06
C ALA A 307 14.59 -10.66 -0.34
N CYS A 308 13.25 -10.58 -0.35
CA CYS A 308 12.43 -11.79 -0.53
C CYS A 308 12.05 -12.12 -1.99
N THR A 309 12.30 -11.25 -2.97
CA THR A 309 12.17 -11.65 -4.38
C THR A 309 13.50 -12.16 -4.89
N ALA A 310 13.69 -13.48 -4.85
CA ALA A 310 14.87 -14.21 -5.33
C ALA A 310 15.30 -13.90 -6.79
N GLU A 311 14.51 -13.11 -7.54
CA GLU A 311 14.78 -12.72 -8.93
C GLU A 311 15.57 -11.43 -9.09
N ASP A 312 15.62 -10.55 -8.08
CA ASP A 312 16.41 -9.31 -8.11
C ASP A 312 17.29 -9.24 -6.85
N LEU A 313 18.57 -9.62 -6.95
CA LEU A 313 19.62 -9.36 -5.94
C LEU A 313 19.92 -7.86 -5.72
N ALA A 314 19.02 -6.97 -6.18
CA ALA A 314 19.21 -5.54 -6.16
C ALA A 314 18.77 -4.96 -4.81
N PRO A 315 19.54 -4.05 -4.21
CA PRO A 315 19.15 -3.35 -2.99
C PRO A 315 17.83 -2.57 -3.19
N SER A 316 17.13 -2.27 -2.09
CA SER A 316 15.92 -1.43 -2.12
C SER A 316 16.18 -0.11 -2.85
N HIS A 317 15.46 0.12 -3.94
CA HIS A 317 15.53 1.39 -4.68
C HIS A 317 14.93 2.53 -3.87
N VAL A 318 13.93 2.25 -3.01
CA VAL A 318 13.30 3.24 -2.13
C VAL A 318 14.31 3.76 -1.11
N LEU A 319 14.96 2.87 -0.37
CA LEU A 319 15.96 3.27 0.63
C LEU A 319 17.17 3.91 -0.02
N SER A 320 17.58 3.41 -1.20
CA SER A 320 18.65 4.03 -1.98
C SER A 320 18.28 5.45 -2.42
N ALA A 321 17.04 5.70 -2.85
CA ALA A 321 16.58 7.04 -3.24
C ALA A 321 16.55 8.01 -2.06
N MET A 322 16.27 7.51 -0.85
CA MET A 322 16.36 8.26 0.40
C MET A 322 17.81 8.45 0.89
N GLY A 323 18.80 7.82 0.26
CA GLY A 323 20.19 7.85 0.70
C GLY A 323 20.46 7.09 2.01
N LEU A 324 19.62 6.10 2.33
CA LEU A 324 19.75 5.25 3.52
C LEU A 324 20.51 3.95 3.21
N LEU A 325 20.95 3.26 4.26
CA LEU A 325 21.50 1.92 4.15
C LEU A 325 20.48 0.96 3.52
N THR A 326 20.95 0.16 2.57
CA THR A 326 20.12 -0.85 1.87
C THR A 326 20.43 -2.28 2.32
N HIS A 327 21.55 -2.50 2.99
CA HIS A 327 21.93 -3.79 3.57
C HIS A 327 21.30 -3.98 4.95
N GLY A 328 21.08 -5.24 5.31
CA GLY A 328 20.45 -5.61 6.57
C GLY A 328 19.03 -5.09 6.71
N ASN A 329 18.32 -4.85 5.59
CA ASN A 329 17.00 -4.25 5.64
C ASN A 329 15.92 -5.21 6.12
N VAL A 330 15.16 -4.78 7.13
CA VAL A 330 13.99 -5.44 7.68
C VAL A 330 12.83 -4.45 7.75
N ARG A 331 11.66 -4.87 7.28
CA ARG A 331 10.41 -4.14 7.42
C ARG A 331 9.55 -4.83 8.46
N VAL A 332 9.19 -4.07 9.49
CA VAL A 332 8.32 -4.53 10.57
C VAL A 332 6.95 -3.89 10.41
N THR A 333 5.91 -4.71 10.41
CA THR A 333 4.53 -4.28 10.41
C THR A 333 3.86 -4.63 11.74
N PHE A 334 3.33 -3.63 12.45
CA PHE A 334 2.58 -3.82 13.69
C PHE A 334 1.07 -3.92 13.41
N HIS A 335 0.45 -5.02 13.81
CA HIS A 335 -0.96 -5.26 13.58
C HIS A 335 -1.81 -4.91 14.81
N ARG A 336 -3.14 -4.82 14.63
CA ARG A 336 -4.11 -4.48 15.68
C ARG A 336 -4.01 -5.33 16.95
N ASN A 337 -3.52 -6.56 16.86
CA ASN A 337 -3.39 -7.48 17.99
C ASN A 337 -1.97 -7.54 18.54
N THR A 338 -1.01 -6.80 17.96
CA THR A 338 0.37 -6.78 18.44
C THR A 338 0.42 -6.17 19.83
N THR A 339 0.99 -6.95 20.75
CA THR A 339 1.12 -6.61 22.16
C THR A 339 2.47 -5.94 22.46
N HIS A 340 2.52 -5.20 23.56
CA HIS A 340 3.77 -4.63 24.07
C HIS A 340 4.84 -5.69 24.33
N GLN A 341 4.45 -6.84 24.90
CA GLN A 341 5.36 -7.98 25.13
C GLN A 341 5.97 -8.50 23.82
N GLN A 342 5.18 -8.67 22.76
CA GLN A 342 5.68 -9.11 21.45
C GLN A 342 6.65 -8.09 20.85
N MET A 343 6.37 -6.78 20.99
CA MET A 343 7.29 -5.73 20.57
C MET A 343 8.62 -5.81 21.33
N LEU A 344 8.59 -6.00 22.66
CA LEU A 344 9.82 -6.14 23.46
C LEU A 344 10.63 -7.36 23.04
N SER A 345 9.97 -8.51 22.82
CA SER A 345 10.61 -9.72 22.32
C SER A 345 11.25 -9.52 20.94
N LEU A 346 10.61 -8.74 20.05
CA LEU A 346 11.19 -8.37 18.77
C LEU A 346 12.43 -7.48 18.92
N VAL A 347 12.40 -6.49 19.83
CA VAL A 347 13.56 -5.64 20.12
C VAL A 347 14.74 -6.47 20.64
N GLU A 348 14.50 -7.39 21.57
CA GLU A 348 15.52 -8.28 22.13
C GLU A 348 16.12 -9.17 21.04
N ALA A 349 15.28 -9.84 20.25
CA ALA A 349 15.73 -10.69 19.17
C ALA A 349 16.51 -9.91 18.10
N LEU A 350 16.07 -8.71 17.70
CA LEU A 350 16.82 -7.88 16.76
C LEU A 350 18.18 -7.47 17.33
N THR A 351 18.23 -7.08 18.61
CA THR A 351 19.47 -6.64 19.27
C THR A 351 20.51 -7.79 19.30
N GLU A 352 20.08 -8.98 19.72
CA GLU A 352 20.96 -10.16 19.82
C GLU A 352 21.44 -10.62 18.45
N ASN A 353 20.51 -10.81 17.50
CA ASN A 353 20.85 -11.34 16.17
C ASN A 353 21.71 -10.36 15.37
N VAL A 354 21.45 -9.05 15.43
CA VAL A 354 22.32 -8.05 14.78
C VAL A 354 23.73 -8.06 15.39
N ALA A 355 23.84 -8.19 16.71
CA ALA A 355 25.14 -8.24 17.38
C ALA A 355 25.92 -9.51 17.02
N ASP A 356 25.25 -10.66 16.92
CA ASP A 356 25.90 -11.92 16.56
C ASP A 356 26.32 -11.96 15.09
N LEU A 357 25.49 -11.48 14.17
CA LEU A 357 25.82 -11.40 12.75
C LEU A 357 27.00 -10.45 12.48
N ARG A 358 27.14 -9.37 13.25
CA ARG A 358 28.30 -8.45 13.14
C ARG A 358 29.62 -9.01 13.66
N ARG A 359 29.60 -10.10 14.44
CA ARG A 359 30.82 -10.74 14.96
C ARG A 359 31.38 -11.82 14.04
N ASN A 360 30.55 -12.34 13.13
CA ASN A 360 30.91 -13.41 12.20
C ASN A 360 31.47 -12.86 10.89
#